data_AF-A0A2U3F2X5-F1
#
_entry.id   AF-A0A2U3F2X5-F1
#
_cell.length_a   1.000
_cell.length_b   1.000
_cell.length_c   1.000
_cell.angle_alpha   90.00
_cell.angle_beta   90.00
_cell.angle_gamma   90.00
#
_symmetry.space_group_name_H-M   'P 1'
#
loop_
_entity.id
_entity.type
_entity.pdbx_description
1 polymer ?
#
loop_
_entity_poly.entity_id
_entity_poly.type
_entity_poly.pdbx_seq_one_letter_code
_entity_poly.pdbx_strand_id
1 'polypeptide(L)'
;MTLIHDAVNSAKDSLFGPSGDSWKWQEHLHKATFRDVPFAVEGGEGSFGRRQAVHEYPYRDQAWVEDLGRSTRRITLNGFLVQSSRLYTAPDVMTQRDSLIAACETGSAGTLVHPTLGELTVSVPDGGLKITESLAGGTFSFTLTVIESGLRVFAITSSTDAASTVQTSWLSVAAEAASTFIGEIHGTLNYFNGTLKTLQNTADFWIRSVTSTMQSASNLGNSLHNVFSPDRYGRYNHGSFSASSPSAEVQKSMASTVQHTMAVQRTLSALSEDYTPESYARDVLNVVNGLQLVIPSPADRVQALQILSGFTDPQWHPPGGETQVSDITVRYMTILTAGAMAAAAALVPLRSYDDAMTLLMNVSDTLDNAMLAAGDSGEDRLYEALMILRTNTISLLQTRGANLAPVVVQHFNATLPALYLASRLYQDAGRTDELTDRARPVHPAFMPRTLKVLSE
;
A
#
# COMPACT_ATOMS: atom_id res chain seq x y z
N MET A 1 -67.74 20.72 -23.55
CA MET A 1 -67.94 19.89 -22.34
C MET A 1 -66.77 20.03 -21.34
N THR A 2 -65.73 20.83 -21.64
CA THR A 2 -64.52 21.04 -20.82
C THR A 2 -64.70 22.08 -19.71
N LEU A 3 -65.54 23.10 -19.90
CA LEU A 3 -65.76 24.15 -18.89
C LEU A 3 -66.47 23.66 -17.60
N ILE A 4 -67.18 22.54 -17.67
CA ILE A 4 -67.86 21.95 -16.50
C ILE A 4 -66.89 21.12 -15.65
N HIS A 5 -65.88 20.49 -16.27
CA HIS A 5 -64.84 19.74 -15.53
C HIS A 5 -63.93 20.65 -14.72
N ASP A 6 -63.54 21.81 -15.28
CA ASP A 6 -62.65 22.75 -14.60
C ASP A 6 -63.35 23.45 -13.43
N ALA A 7 -64.66 23.73 -13.55
CA ALA A 7 -65.45 24.28 -12.45
C ALA A 7 -65.65 23.29 -11.29
N VAL A 8 -65.77 21.99 -11.58
CA VAL A 8 -65.91 20.93 -10.56
C VAL A 8 -64.59 20.69 -9.81
N ASN A 9 -63.45 20.76 -10.50
CA ASN A 9 -62.13 20.61 -9.88
C ASN A 9 -61.77 21.84 -9.02
N SER A 10 -62.07 23.05 -9.51
CA SER A 10 -61.92 24.31 -8.75
C SER A 10 -62.78 24.33 -7.47
N ALA A 11 -64.02 23.80 -7.54
CA ALA A 11 -64.88 23.68 -6.36
C ALA A 11 -64.34 22.65 -5.35
N LYS A 12 -63.75 21.56 -5.81
CA LYS A 12 -63.11 20.53 -4.97
C LYS A 12 -61.90 21.08 -4.21
N ASP A 13 -61.02 21.82 -4.88
CA ASP A 13 -59.82 22.41 -4.25
C ASP A 13 -60.19 23.48 -3.20
N SER A 14 -61.31 24.20 -3.40
CA SER A 14 -61.82 25.18 -2.44
C SER A 14 -62.44 24.54 -1.18
N LEU A 15 -62.92 23.29 -1.27
CA LEU A 15 -63.61 22.59 -0.20
C LEU A 15 -62.69 21.68 0.63
N PHE A 16 -61.60 21.18 0.04
CA PHE A 16 -60.72 20.18 0.66
C PHE A 16 -59.24 20.61 0.79
N GLY A 17 -58.87 21.81 0.32
CA GLY A 17 -57.48 22.26 0.26
C GLY A 17 -56.66 21.56 -0.83
N PRO A 18 -55.54 22.14 -1.28
CA PRO A 18 -54.74 21.56 -2.35
C PRO A 18 -54.17 20.22 -1.86
N SER A 19 -54.51 19.12 -2.54
CA SER A 19 -53.82 17.84 -2.35
C SER A 19 -52.37 18.04 -2.77
N GLY A 20 -51.48 18.14 -1.78
CA GLY A 20 -50.09 18.59 -1.92
C GLY A 20 -49.15 17.62 -2.62
N ASP A 21 -49.54 17.04 -3.75
CA ASP A 21 -48.60 16.28 -4.59
C ASP A 21 -48.74 16.69 -6.06
N SER A 22 -48.07 17.80 -6.41
CA SER A 22 -47.89 18.26 -7.78
C SER A 22 -46.80 17.47 -8.53
N TRP A 23 -46.27 16.40 -7.94
CA TRP A 23 -45.17 15.61 -8.49
C TRP A 23 -45.67 14.68 -9.62
N LYS A 24 -45.26 14.99 -10.85
CA LYS A 24 -45.60 14.18 -12.02
C LYS A 24 -44.47 13.20 -12.33
N TRP A 25 -44.62 11.96 -11.87
CA TRP A 25 -43.67 10.86 -12.07
C TRP A 25 -43.08 10.78 -13.49
N GLN A 26 -43.91 10.96 -14.52
CA GLN A 26 -43.52 10.86 -15.92
C GLN A 26 -42.53 11.93 -16.38
N GLU A 27 -42.53 13.10 -15.75
CA GLU A 27 -41.63 14.22 -16.09
C GLU A 27 -40.19 13.98 -15.60
N HIS A 28 -39.99 12.97 -14.74
CA HIS A 28 -38.69 12.62 -14.15
C HIS A 28 -38.07 11.33 -14.72
N LEU A 29 -38.69 10.73 -15.75
CA LEU A 29 -38.15 9.54 -16.39
C LEU A 29 -37.12 9.90 -17.47
N HIS A 30 -35.96 9.27 -17.41
CA HIS A 30 -34.93 9.38 -18.45
C HIS A 30 -35.34 8.60 -19.71
N LYS A 31 -34.92 9.12 -20.87
CA LYS A 31 -35.03 8.38 -22.13
C LYS A 31 -34.03 7.24 -22.11
N ALA A 32 -34.51 6.01 -22.24
CA ALA A 32 -33.65 4.84 -22.12
C ALA A 32 -32.75 4.68 -23.34
N THR A 33 -31.45 4.49 -23.10
CA THR A 33 -30.45 4.23 -24.14
C THR A 33 -29.43 3.22 -23.63
N PHE A 34 -28.87 2.42 -24.53
CA PHE A 34 -27.70 1.60 -24.25
C PHE A 34 -26.67 1.79 -25.36
N ARG A 35 -25.48 2.31 -25.01
CA ARG A 35 -24.46 2.74 -25.98
C ARG A 35 -25.08 3.59 -27.11
N ASP A 36 -25.84 4.61 -26.70
CA ASP A 36 -26.56 5.54 -27.58
C ASP A 36 -27.67 4.95 -28.45
N VAL A 37 -27.96 3.64 -28.36
CA VAL A 37 -29.12 3.04 -29.02
C VAL A 37 -30.36 3.26 -28.14
N PRO A 38 -31.34 4.08 -28.57
CA PRO A 38 -32.53 4.34 -27.77
C PRO A 38 -33.50 3.14 -27.82
N PHE A 39 -34.33 2.98 -26.80
CA PHE A 39 -35.41 1.99 -26.78
C PHE A 39 -36.54 2.40 -25.83
N ALA A 40 -37.71 1.80 -25.96
CA ALA A 40 -38.80 1.95 -25.00
C ALA A 40 -38.69 0.89 -23.91
N VAL A 41 -39.01 1.26 -22.66
CA VAL A 41 -39.04 0.35 -21.51
C VAL A 41 -40.48 0.22 -21.05
N GLU A 42 -40.96 -1.02 -20.95
CA GLU A 42 -42.28 -1.35 -20.40
C GLU A 42 -42.20 -1.55 -18.88
N GLY A 43 -41.12 -2.18 -18.41
CA GLY A 43 -40.89 -2.43 -17.01
C GLY A 43 -39.53 -3.09 -16.77
N GLY A 44 -39.23 -3.38 -15.51
CA GLY A 44 -37.99 -4.05 -15.16
C GLY A 44 -37.94 -4.41 -13.69
N GLU A 45 -36.98 -5.26 -13.36
CA GLU A 45 -36.69 -5.69 -12.00
C GLU A 45 -35.21 -5.43 -11.70
N GLY A 46 -34.89 -5.19 -10.42
CA GLY A 46 -33.53 -5.02 -9.96
C GLY A 46 -33.36 -5.62 -8.58
N SER A 47 -32.25 -6.31 -8.37
CA SER A 47 -31.88 -6.85 -7.05
C SER A 47 -30.82 -5.96 -6.40
N PHE A 48 -31.09 -5.50 -5.17
CA PHE A 48 -30.23 -4.60 -4.40
C PHE A 48 -29.97 -5.20 -3.01
N GLY A 49 -28.71 -5.17 -2.57
CA GLY A 49 -28.36 -5.70 -1.26
C GLY A 49 -26.84 -5.82 -1.05
N ARG A 50 -26.46 -6.45 0.05
CA ARG A 50 -25.07 -6.78 0.40
C ARG A 50 -24.90 -8.31 0.40
N ARG A 51 -23.71 -8.78 0.05
CA ARG A 51 -23.34 -10.19 0.18
C ARG A 51 -23.13 -10.47 1.67
N GLN A 52 -23.79 -11.49 2.18
CA GLN A 52 -23.70 -11.87 3.58
C GLN A 52 -23.40 -13.36 3.66
N ALA A 53 -22.42 -13.74 4.50
CA ALA A 53 -22.16 -15.13 4.86
C ALA A 53 -22.85 -15.42 6.19
N VAL A 54 -23.76 -16.38 6.20
CA VAL A 54 -24.53 -16.77 7.39
C VAL A 54 -23.89 -18.02 7.99
N HIS A 55 -23.46 -17.92 9.24
CA HIS A 55 -22.84 -18.98 10.00
C HIS A 55 -23.80 -19.47 11.08
N GLU A 56 -24.23 -20.72 10.96
CA GLU A 56 -25.12 -21.41 11.89
C GLU A 56 -24.31 -22.42 12.71
N TYR A 57 -24.54 -22.44 14.03
CA TYR A 57 -23.84 -23.32 14.95
C TYR A 57 -24.83 -24.22 15.69
N PRO A 58 -24.51 -25.53 15.87
CA PRO A 58 -25.36 -26.42 16.66
C PRO A 58 -25.64 -25.87 18.06
N TYR A 59 -26.89 -25.99 18.53
CA TYR A 59 -27.37 -25.53 19.84
C TYR A 59 -27.40 -24.01 20.04
N ARG A 60 -27.38 -23.22 18.97
CA ARG A 60 -27.59 -21.77 19.02
C ARG A 60 -28.79 -21.37 18.17
N ASP A 61 -29.74 -20.66 18.77
CA ASP A 61 -30.96 -20.23 18.08
C ASP A 61 -30.74 -19.01 17.16
N GLN A 62 -29.57 -18.36 17.23
CA GLN A 62 -29.23 -17.18 16.43
C GLN A 62 -27.97 -17.43 15.58
N ALA A 63 -28.07 -17.13 14.28
CA ALA A 63 -26.95 -17.19 13.34
C ALA A 63 -26.04 -15.96 13.46
N TRP A 64 -24.75 -16.14 13.18
CA TRP A 64 -23.81 -15.02 13.01
C TRP A 64 -23.72 -14.67 11.53
N VAL A 65 -23.86 -13.39 11.17
CA VAL A 65 -23.87 -12.94 9.77
C VAL A 65 -22.66 -12.04 9.52
N GLU A 66 -21.77 -12.48 8.63
CA GLU A 66 -20.61 -11.71 8.16
C GLU A 66 -20.96 -10.94 6.87
N ASP A 67 -20.59 -9.66 6.80
CA ASP A 67 -20.87 -8.80 5.65
C ASP A 67 -19.68 -8.77 4.67
N LEU A 68 -19.88 -9.35 3.48
CA LEU A 68 -18.87 -9.47 2.42
C LEU A 68 -18.93 -8.32 1.39
N GLY A 69 -19.59 -7.22 1.75
CA GLY A 69 -19.67 -6.00 0.95
C GLY A 69 -20.87 -5.96 -0.01
N ARG A 70 -20.92 -4.92 -0.85
CA ARG A 70 -22.04 -4.69 -1.78
C ARG A 70 -22.22 -5.89 -2.72
N SER A 71 -23.47 -6.29 -2.94
CA SER A 71 -23.80 -7.38 -3.87
C SER A 71 -23.77 -6.90 -5.31
N THR A 72 -23.49 -7.83 -6.22
CA THR A 72 -23.52 -7.58 -7.66
C THR A 72 -24.93 -7.18 -8.07
N ARG A 73 -25.11 -5.92 -8.45
CA ARG A 73 -26.41 -5.39 -8.88
C ARG A 73 -26.74 -5.95 -10.26
N ARG A 74 -27.78 -6.79 -10.33
CA ARG A 74 -28.35 -7.28 -11.58
C ARG A 74 -29.66 -6.57 -11.86
N ILE A 75 -29.83 -6.10 -13.09
CA ILE A 75 -31.02 -5.37 -13.53
C ILE A 75 -31.53 -6.06 -14.79
N THR A 76 -32.83 -6.35 -14.84
CA THR A 76 -33.51 -6.93 -15.99
C THR A 76 -34.51 -5.90 -16.50
N LEU A 77 -34.40 -5.52 -17.76
CA LEU A 77 -35.28 -4.59 -18.45
C LEU A 77 -36.12 -5.33 -19.47
N ASN A 78 -37.42 -5.07 -19.48
CA ASN A 78 -38.33 -5.48 -20.54
C ASN A 78 -38.70 -4.25 -21.37
N GLY A 79 -38.37 -4.29 -22.65
CA GLY A 79 -38.53 -3.17 -23.55
C GLY A 79 -38.98 -3.59 -24.93
N PHE A 80 -39.20 -2.60 -25.78
CA PHE A 80 -39.53 -2.83 -27.18
C PHE A 80 -38.92 -1.76 -28.08
N LEU A 81 -38.64 -2.17 -29.32
CA LEU A 81 -38.27 -1.30 -30.42
C LEU A 81 -39.49 -1.14 -31.31
N VAL A 82 -39.82 0.08 -31.70
CA VAL A 82 -40.98 0.39 -32.55
C VAL A 82 -40.56 1.30 -33.69
N GLN A 83 -41.11 1.04 -34.88
CA GLN A 83 -40.91 1.93 -36.02
C GLN A 83 -41.57 3.29 -35.77
N SER A 84 -40.88 4.38 -36.10
CA SER A 84 -41.40 5.75 -35.97
C SER A 84 -41.90 6.09 -34.56
N SER A 85 -41.09 5.76 -33.55
CA SER A 85 -41.37 6.09 -32.15
C SER A 85 -41.64 7.59 -31.95
N ARG A 86 -42.64 7.91 -31.11
CA ARG A 86 -42.93 9.29 -30.69
C ARG A 86 -42.09 9.76 -29.50
N LEU A 87 -41.40 8.82 -28.82
CA LEU A 87 -40.64 9.07 -27.59
C LEU A 87 -39.17 9.39 -27.85
N TYR A 88 -38.61 8.85 -28.92
CA TYR A 88 -37.20 8.99 -29.28
C TYR A 88 -37.02 8.93 -30.81
N THR A 89 -35.95 9.57 -31.30
CA THR A 89 -35.58 9.52 -32.72
C THR A 89 -34.63 8.35 -32.95
N ALA A 90 -34.97 7.46 -33.89
CA ALA A 90 -34.15 6.31 -34.27
C ALA A 90 -34.27 6.03 -35.78
N PRO A 91 -33.31 5.28 -36.37
CA PRO A 91 -33.42 4.70 -37.70
C PRO A 91 -34.63 3.74 -37.83
N ASP A 92 -34.76 3.09 -38.99
CA ASP A 92 -35.75 2.02 -39.13
C ASP A 92 -35.56 0.93 -38.06
N VAL A 93 -36.66 0.26 -37.71
CA VAL A 93 -36.68 -0.65 -36.55
C VAL A 93 -35.76 -1.86 -36.73
N MET A 94 -35.43 -2.25 -37.97
CA MET A 94 -34.51 -3.35 -38.24
C MET A 94 -33.05 -2.91 -38.03
N THR A 95 -32.67 -1.74 -38.55
CA THR A 95 -31.35 -1.14 -38.28
C THR A 95 -31.15 -0.86 -36.79
N GLN A 96 -32.21 -0.43 -36.09
CA GLN A 96 -32.19 -0.21 -34.65
C GLN A 96 -31.98 -1.52 -33.87
N ARG A 97 -32.64 -2.61 -34.29
CA ARG A 97 -32.45 -3.95 -33.71
C ARG A 97 -31.00 -4.40 -33.87
N ASP A 98 -30.46 -4.31 -35.07
CA ASP A 98 -29.10 -4.77 -35.37
C ASP A 98 -28.05 -3.92 -34.61
N SER A 99 -28.32 -2.61 -34.45
CA SER A 99 -27.49 -1.73 -33.61
C SER A 99 -27.52 -2.11 -32.14
N LEU A 100 -28.70 -2.50 -31.60
CA LEU A 100 -28.83 -2.94 -30.21
C LEU A 100 -28.11 -4.28 -29.98
N ILE A 101 -28.19 -5.21 -30.93
CA ILE A 101 -27.46 -6.48 -30.89
C ILE A 101 -25.95 -6.21 -30.88
N ALA A 102 -25.45 -5.42 -31.84
CA ALA A 102 -24.03 -5.06 -31.90
C ALA A 102 -23.54 -4.35 -30.63
N ALA A 103 -24.38 -3.47 -30.05
CA ALA A 103 -24.09 -2.81 -28.80
C ALA A 103 -24.01 -3.82 -27.63
N CYS A 104 -24.81 -4.88 -27.60
CA CYS A 104 -24.73 -5.90 -26.55
C CYS A 104 -23.54 -6.86 -26.73
N GLU A 105 -23.08 -7.07 -27.96
CA GLU A 105 -21.97 -7.97 -28.29
C GLU A 105 -20.58 -7.32 -28.16
N THR A 106 -20.48 -5.99 -27.96
CA THR A 106 -19.16 -5.36 -27.77
C THR A 106 -18.58 -5.70 -26.38
N GLY A 107 -17.42 -6.35 -26.35
CA GLY A 107 -16.78 -6.96 -25.16
C GLY A 107 -16.25 -6.03 -24.06
N SER A 108 -16.74 -4.79 -23.96
CA SER A 108 -16.45 -3.87 -22.84
C SER A 108 -17.73 -3.53 -22.06
N ALA A 109 -17.59 -2.87 -20.91
CA ALA A 109 -18.75 -2.26 -20.26
C ALA A 109 -19.30 -1.12 -21.14
N GLY A 110 -20.60 -0.87 -21.07
CA GLY A 110 -21.30 0.17 -21.82
C GLY A 110 -22.15 1.04 -20.90
N THR A 111 -22.42 2.26 -21.35
CA THR A 111 -23.31 3.18 -20.66
C THR A 111 -24.76 2.81 -20.95
N LEU A 112 -25.52 2.52 -19.90
CA LEU A 112 -26.96 2.34 -19.90
C LEU A 112 -27.61 3.53 -19.21
N VAL A 113 -28.48 4.25 -19.90
CA VAL A 113 -29.39 5.22 -19.27
C VAL A 113 -30.68 4.48 -18.93
N HIS A 114 -30.90 4.24 -17.64
CA HIS A 114 -32.10 3.60 -17.11
C HIS A 114 -33.19 4.66 -16.81
N PRO A 115 -34.48 4.42 -17.16
CA PRO A 115 -35.54 5.41 -16.98
C PRO A 115 -35.64 6.02 -15.58
N THR A 116 -35.48 5.23 -14.52
CA THR A 116 -35.59 5.68 -13.12
C THR A 116 -34.27 5.74 -12.36
N LEU A 117 -33.20 5.12 -12.88
CA LEU A 117 -31.92 4.99 -12.16
C LEU A 117 -30.83 5.89 -12.75
N GLY A 118 -31.12 6.56 -13.88
CA GLY A 118 -30.17 7.42 -14.57
C GLY A 118 -29.08 6.63 -15.26
N GLU A 119 -27.92 7.25 -15.40
CA GLU A 119 -26.77 6.69 -16.10
C GLU A 119 -26.05 5.61 -15.25
N LEU A 120 -25.85 4.44 -15.82
CA LEU A 120 -25.20 3.28 -15.20
C LEU A 120 -24.14 2.72 -16.15
N THR A 121 -22.98 2.38 -15.61
CA THR A 121 -21.98 1.59 -16.33
C THR A 121 -22.28 0.11 -16.13
N VAL A 122 -22.57 -0.62 -17.20
CA VAL A 122 -23.04 -2.00 -17.11
C VAL A 122 -22.38 -2.92 -18.14
N SER A 123 -22.38 -4.22 -17.83
CA SER A 123 -21.94 -5.28 -18.73
C SER A 123 -23.10 -6.23 -19.02
N VAL A 124 -23.24 -6.67 -20.28
CA VAL A 124 -24.25 -7.63 -20.69
C VAL A 124 -23.66 -9.05 -20.54
N PRO A 125 -24.26 -9.93 -19.70
CA PRO A 125 -23.80 -11.30 -19.54
C PRO A 125 -24.20 -12.17 -20.75
N ASP A 126 -23.68 -13.39 -20.81
CA ASP A 126 -24.10 -14.39 -21.80
C ASP A 126 -25.62 -14.60 -21.79
N GLY A 127 -26.23 -14.60 -22.98
CA GLY A 127 -27.69 -14.64 -23.16
C GLY A 127 -28.45 -13.44 -22.57
N GLY A 128 -27.77 -12.34 -22.28
CA GLY A 128 -28.33 -11.16 -21.60
C GLY A 128 -29.35 -10.38 -22.43
N LEU A 129 -29.21 -10.32 -23.75
CA LEU A 129 -30.21 -9.77 -24.66
C LEU A 129 -31.02 -10.92 -25.29
N LYS A 130 -32.35 -10.85 -25.17
CA LYS A 130 -33.29 -11.77 -25.82
C LYS A 130 -34.32 -10.97 -26.57
N ILE A 131 -34.39 -11.14 -27.89
CA ILE A 131 -35.39 -10.47 -28.73
C ILE A 131 -36.44 -11.49 -29.16
N THR A 132 -37.72 -11.13 -29.03
CA THR A 132 -38.85 -11.90 -29.53
C THR A 132 -39.39 -11.21 -30.77
N GLU A 133 -39.50 -11.96 -31.87
CA GLU A 133 -40.00 -11.46 -33.15
C GLU A 133 -41.46 -11.89 -33.34
N SER A 134 -42.31 -10.96 -33.79
CA SER A 134 -43.69 -11.24 -34.18
C SER A 134 -43.89 -10.89 -35.65
N LEU A 135 -44.43 -11.82 -36.43
CA LEU A 135 -44.75 -11.63 -37.85
C LEU A 135 -45.86 -10.59 -38.10
N ALA A 136 -46.52 -10.10 -37.04
CA ALA A 136 -47.54 -9.06 -37.14
C ALA A 136 -46.97 -7.65 -37.46
N GLY A 137 -45.64 -7.50 -37.50
CA GLY A 137 -44.94 -6.35 -38.07
C GLY A 137 -44.93 -5.08 -37.21
N GLY A 138 -43.77 -4.41 -37.15
CA GLY A 138 -43.61 -3.05 -36.63
C GLY A 138 -43.03 -2.90 -35.22
N THR A 139 -42.88 -3.99 -34.47
CA THR A 139 -42.31 -3.98 -33.11
C THR A 139 -41.46 -5.21 -32.80
N PHE A 140 -40.34 -5.02 -32.10
CA PHE A 140 -39.53 -6.08 -31.51
C PHE A 140 -39.51 -5.93 -29.99
N SER A 141 -40.11 -6.87 -29.26
CA SER A 141 -40.01 -6.91 -27.79
C SER A 141 -38.72 -7.60 -27.38
N PHE A 142 -38.06 -7.12 -26.34
CA PHE A 142 -36.83 -7.71 -25.84
C PHE A 142 -36.75 -7.68 -24.32
N THR A 143 -35.95 -8.60 -23.79
CA THR A 143 -35.47 -8.59 -22.42
C THR A 143 -33.97 -8.36 -22.42
N LEU A 144 -33.52 -7.36 -21.66
CA LEU A 144 -32.12 -7.00 -21.50
C LEU A 144 -31.71 -7.15 -20.04
N THR A 145 -30.89 -8.14 -19.76
CA THR A 145 -30.26 -8.36 -18.45
C THR A 145 -28.89 -7.72 -18.44
N VAL A 146 -28.61 -6.89 -17.44
CA VAL A 146 -27.32 -6.21 -17.27
C VAL A 146 -26.80 -6.35 -15.85
N ILE A 147 -25.48 -6.27 -15.72
CA ILE A 147 -24.77 -6.28 -14.44
C ILE A 147 -24.05 -4.94 -14.29
N GLU A 148 -24.26 -4.23 -13.17
CA GLU A 148 -23.51 -3.00 -12.87
C GLU A 148 -22.01 -3.32 -12.83
N SER A 149 -21.23 -2.65 -13.68
CA SER A 149 -19.80 -2.84 -13.79
C SER A 149 -19.09 -1.65 -13.15
N GLY A 150 -18.35 -1.90 -12.07
CA GLY A 150 -17.41 -0.94 -11.54
C GLY A 150 -16.14 -0.83 -12.40
N LEU A 151 -15.32 0.17 -12.12
CA LEU A 151 -13.91 0.16 -12.55
C LEU A 151 -13.28 -1.14 -12.06
N ARG A 152 -12.44 -1.76 -12.90
CA ARG A 152 -11.71 -2.98 -12.57
C ARG A 152 -10.60 -2.65 -11.57
N VAL A 153 -10.99 -2.36 -10.33
CA VAL A 153 -10.10 -2.20 -9.20
C VAL A 153 -9.90 -3.59 -8.63
N PHE A 154 -8.79 -4.22 -9.00
CA PHE A 154 -8.25 -5.26 -8.15
C PHE A 154 -8.03 -4.64 -6.76
N ALA A 155 -8.31 -5.35 -5.68
CA ALA A 155 -7.85 -4.93 -4.36
C ALA A 155 -6.31 -4.95 -4.41
N ILE A 156 -5.74 -3.85 -4.88
CA ILE A 156 -4.33 -3.58 -4.87
C ILE A 156 -4.11 -2.99 -3.48
N THR A 157 -3.98 -3.83 -2.45
CA THR A 157 -3.06 -3.48 -1.37
C THR A 157 -1.67 -3.62 -1.97
N SER A 158 -1.24 -2.69 -2.84
CA SER A 158 0.13 -2.70 -3.31
C SER A 158 0.99 -2.45 -2.07
N SER A 159 2.04 -3.25 -1.90
CA SER A 159 3.04 -3.03 -0.85
C SER A 159 3.62 -1.61 -0.88
N THR A 160 3.52 -0.91 -2.02
CA THR A 160 3.98 0.47 -2.21
C THR A 160 3.16 1.47 -1.41
N ASP A 161 1.82 1.38 -1.42
CA ASP A 161 0.96 2.28 -0.64
C ASP A 161 1.14 2.03 0.87
N ALA A 162 1.28 0.77 1.25
CA ALA A 162 1.53 0.39 2.64
C ALA A 162 2.94 0.80 3.13
N ALA A 163 3.99 0.73 2.29
CA ALA A 163 5.31 1.26 2.62
C ALA A 163 5.30 2.79 2.78
N SER A 164 4.53 3.51 1.95
CA SER A 164 4.34 4.95 2.10
C SER A 164 3.61 5.31 3.41
N THR A 165 2.69 4.47 3.85
CA THR A 165 1.99 4.63 5.15
C THR A 165 2.96 4.49 6.33
N VAL A 166 3.88 3.53 6.27
CA VAL A 166 4.96 3.40 7.28
C VAL A 166 5.85 4.64 7.26
N GLN A 167 6.21 5.15 6.08
CA GLN A 167 7.00 6.37 5.96
C GLN A 167 6.30 7.58 6.60
N THR A 168 4.99 7.76 6.36
CA THR A 168 4.21 8.84 7.00
C THR A 168 4.16 8.68 8.52
N SER A 169 3.99 7.44 9.01
CA SER A 169 3.98 7.15 10.45
C SER A 169 5.35 7.42 11.10
N TRP A 170 6.43 7.14 10.38
CA TRP A 170 7.79 7.50 10.81
C TRP A 170 7.95 9.01 10.92
N LEU A 171 7.47 9.78 9.93
CA LEU A 171 7.54 11.24 9.98
C LEU A 171 6.75 11.83 11.17
N SER A 172 5.63 11.23 11.56
CA SER A 172 4.93 11.64 12.79
C SER A 172 5.72 11.34 14.06
N VAL A 173 6.37 10.17 14.14
CA VAL A 173 7.26 9.84 15.27
C VAL A 173 8.42 10.83 15.34
N ALA A 174 9.05 11.14 14.21
CA ALA A 174 10.17 12.08 14.15
C ALA A 174 9.76 13.49 14.60
N ALA A 175 8.58 13.96 14.17
CA ALA A 175 8.05 15.26 14.58
C ALA A 175 7.73 15.30 16.09
N GLU A 176 7.06 14.26 16.61
CA GLU A 176 6.70 14.21 18.03
C GLU A 176 7.94 14.06 18.92
N ALA A 177 8.90 13.21 18.53
CA ALA A 177 10.17 13.03 19.24
C ALA A 177 10.96 14.33 19.31
N ALA A 178 11.04 15.08 18.20
CA ALA A 178 11.72 16.37 18.18
C ALA A 178 11.01 17.40 19.07
N SER A 179 9.68 17.45 19.04
CA SER A 179 8.90 18.38 19.87
C SER A 179 9.04 18.06 21.37
N THR A 180 9.05 16.78 21.72
CA THR A 180 9.19 16.30 23.10
C THR A 180 10.60 16.59 23.60
N PHE A 181 11.64 16.26 22.82
CA PHE A 181 13.03 16.59 23.13
C PHE A 181 13.22 18.09 23.39
N ILE A 182 12.76 18.95 22.49
CA ILE A 182 12.90 20.41 22.64
C ILE A 182 12.18 20.89 23.91
N GLY A 183 10.96 20.39 24.14
CA GLY A 183 10.16 20.73 25.32
C GLY A 183 10.84 20.33 26.63
N GLU A 184 11.37 19.10 26.71
CA GLU A 184 12.04 18.61 27.91
C GLU A 184 13.36 19.31 28.18
N ILE A 185 14.19 19.53 27.14
CA ILE A 185 15.45 20.26 27.30
C ILE A 185 15.18 21.70 27.78
N HIS A 186 14.18 22.40 27.25
CA HIS A 186 13.76 23.70 27.77
C HIS A 186 13.21 23.62 29.20
N GLY A 187 12.54 22.51 29.54
CA GLY A 187 11.97 22.25 30.86
C GLY A 187 12.99 21.92 31.94
N THR A 188 14.23 21.57 31.61
CA THR A 188 15.33 21.34 32.57
C THR A 188 15.79 22.65 33.25
N LEU A 189 14.91 23.20 34.10
CA LEU A 189 15.08 24.20 35.18
C LEU A 189 16.22 25.25 35.05
N ASN A 190 16.34 25.85 33.87
CA ASN A 190 17.26 26.92 33.42
C ASN A 190 18.40 26.39 32.55
N TYR A 191 18.17 26.38 31.23
CA TYR A 191 19.17 26.18 30.20
C TYR A 191 20.46 26.98 30.47
N PHE A 192 21.53 26.29 30.86
CA PHE A 192 22.86 26.88 31.13
C PHE A 192 23.89 26.33 30.13
N ASN A 193 25.09 26.94 30.09
CA ASN A 193 26.24 26.45 29.32
C ASN A 193 26.57 24.96 29.61
N GLY A 194 26.23 24.45 30.80
CA GLY A 194 26.39 23.03 31.16
C GLY A 194 25.53 22.09 30.31
N THR A 195 24.24 22.40 30.15
CA THR A 195 23.30 21.64 29.29
C THR A 195 23.83 21.52 27.88
N LEU A 196 24.27 22.64 27.32
CA LEU A 196 24.78 22.65 25.95
C LEU A 196 26.05 21.83 25.81
N LYS A 197 26.95 21.91 26.80
CA LYS A 197 28.16 21.09 26.81
C LYS A 197 27.84 19.60 26.91
N THR A 198 26.84 19.21 27.70
CA THR A 198 26.38 17.82 27.74
C THR A 198 25.80 17.38 26.40
N LEU A 199 24.95 18.20 25.76
CA LEU A 199 24.44 17.93 24.41
C LEU A 199 25.56 17.70 23.39
N GLN A 200 26.57 18.58 23.40
CA GLN A 200 27.74 18.48 22.52
C GLN A 200 28.58 17.23 22.82
N ASN A 201 28.84 16.93 24.09
CA ASN A 201 29.56 15.73 24.49
C ASN A 201 28.81 14.46 24.04
N THR A 202 27.52 14.36 24.32
CA THR A 202 26.70 13.20 23.92
C THR A 202 26.62 13.10 22.39
N ALA A 203 26.51 14.23 21.67
CA ALA A 203 26.62 14.28 20.21
C ALA A 203 27.97 13.73 19.73
N ASP A 204 29.10 14.11 20.33
CA ASP A 204 30.42 13.63 19.90
C ASP A 204 30.55 12.10 19.96
N PHE A 205 29.99 11.46 20.99
CA PHE A 205 29.96 9.99 21.05
C PHE A 205 29.03 9.40 19.99
N TRP A 206 27.85 9.98 19.82
CA TRP A 206 26.92 9.53 18.80
C TRP A 206 27.47 9.73 17.38
N ILE A 207 28.14 10.85 17.10
CA ILE A 207 28.81 11.14 15.83
C ILE A 207 29.86 10.06 15.52
N ARG A 208 30.63 9.60 16.51
CA ARG A 208 31.58 8.49 16.32
C ARG A 208 30.88 7.17 16.01
N SER A 209 29.79 6.86 16.70
CA SER A 209 28.97 5.67 16.44
C SER A 209 28.37 5.72 15.03
N VAL A 210 27.77 6.85 14.63
CA VAL A 210 27.23 7.07 13.29
C VAL A 210 28.32 6.95 12.24
N THR A 211 29.48 7.57 12.45
CA THR A 211 30.60 7.52 11.49
C THR A 211 31.11 6.09 11.31
N SER A 212 31.28 5.34 12.40
CA SER A 212 31.73 3.94 12.35
C SER A 212 30.71 3.02 11.67
N THR A 213 29.42 3.17 12.01
CA THR A 213 28.34 2.40 11.39
C THR A 213 28.19 2.75 9.91
N MET A 214 28.24 4.04 9.56
CA MET A 214 28.19 4.52 8.17
C MET A 214 29.34 3.94 7.35
N GLN A 215 30.58 4.03 7.83
CA GLN A 215 31.74 3.47 7.14
C GLN A 215 31.62 1.96 6.95
N SER A 216 31.23 1.23 8.01
CA SER A 216 30.99 -0.21 7.96
C SER A 216 29.95 -0.58 6.89
N ALA A 217 28.85 0.17 6.81
CA ALA A 217 27.77 -0.08 5.85
C ALA A 217 28.11 0.37 4.42
N SER A 218 28.86 1.47 4.24
CA SER A 218 29.22 2.04 2.93
C SER A 218 30.49 1.45 2.31
N ASN A 219 31.15 0.50 2.99
CA ASN A 219 32.37 -0.13 2.50
C ASN A 219 32.19 -0.72 1.09
N LEU A 220 33.25 -0.65 0.29
CA LEU A 220 33.26 -1.02 -1.14
C LEU A 220 32.65 -2.41 -1.42
N GLY A 221 32.78 -3.36 -0.49
CA GLY A 221 32.15 -4.68 -0.62
C GLY A 221 30.62 -4.63 -0.69
N ASN A 222 29.98 -3.79 0.15
CA ASN A 222 28.53 -3.65 0.18
C ASN A 222 28.02 -2.82 -1.01
N SER A 223 28.76 -1.78 -1.41
CA SER A 223 28.41 -0.99 -2.59
C SER A 223 28.52 -1.79 -3.89
N LEU A 224 29.55 -2.66 -4.02
CA LEU A 224 29.66 -3.59 -5.15
C LEU A 224 28.61 -4.71 -5.10
N HIS A 225 28.30 -5.26 -3.93
CA HIS A 225 27.22 -6.25 -3.77
C HIS A 225 25.86 -5.68 -4.24
N ASN A 226 25.60 -4.39 -3.99
CA ASN A 226 24.36 -3.73 -4.39
C ASN A 226 24.29 -3.48 -5.90
N VAL A 227 25.40 -3.08 -6.54
CA VAL A 227 25.43 -2.88 -8.00
C VAL A 227 25.33 -4.22 -8.72
N PHE A 228 26.00 -5.26 -8.23
CA PHE A 228 25.94 -6.60 -8.82
C PHE A 228 24.88 -7.50 -8.18
N SER A 229 23.83 -6.90 -7.61
CA SER A 229 22.71 -7.67 -7.06
C SER A 229 22.08 -8.53 -8.16
N PRO A 230 21.63 -9.77 -7.83
CA PRO A 230 21.04 -10.69 -8.79
C PRO A 230 19.90 -10.07 -9.60
N ASP A 231 19.15 -9.14 -9.00
CA ASP A 231 18.00 -8.44 -9.59
C ASP A 231 18.38 -7.44 -10.69
N ARG A 232 19.64 -6.98 -10.75
CA ARG A 232 20.09 -5.95 -11.72
C ARG A 232 21.15 -6.46 -12.70
N TYR A 233 22.14 -7.21 -12.21
CA TYR A 233 23.28 -7.64 -13.03
C TYR A 233 23.75 -9.07 -12.65
N GLY A 234 22.79 -10.00 -12.49
CA GLY A 234 23.12 -11.43 -12.34
C GLY A 234 24.09 -11.92 -13.41
N ARG A 235 24.88 -12.95 -13.06
CA ARG A 235 26.02 -13.50 -13.84
C ARG A 235 25.65 -13.92 -15.28
N TYR A 236 24.35 -14.07 -15.58
CA TYR A 236 23.81 -14.49 -16.86
C TYR A 236 22.73 -13.57 -17.45
N ASN A 237 22.67 -12.28 -17.05
CA ASN A 237 21.77 -11.34 -17.72
C ASN A 237 22.21 -11.13 -19.18
N HIS A 238 21.36 -11.59 -20.11
CA HIS A 238 21.50 -11.40 -21.56
C HIS A 238 20.32 -10.57 -22.07
N GLY A 239 20.07 -9.41 -21.46
CA GLY A 239 19.07 -8.45 -21.92
C GLY A 239 19.49 -7.78 -23.24
N SER A 240 18.58 -7.77 -24.21
CA SER A 240 18.74 -7.15 -25.52
C SER A 240 18.71 -5.61 -25.40
N PHE A 241 19.80 -4.96 -25.82
CA PHE A 241 19.99 -3.54 -26.15
C PHE A 241 19.85 -2.48 -25.02
N SER A 242 20.96 -1.75 -24.79
CA SER A 242 21.05 -0.39 -24.20
C SER A 242 20.97 -0.22 -22.66
N ALA A 243 21.59 -1.10 -21.87
CA ALA A 243 22.00 -0.72 -20.51
C ALA A 243 23.39 -0.06 -20.54
N SER A 244 23.60 1.02 -19.78
CA SER A 244 24.93 1.59 -19.51
C SER A 244 25.89 0.49 -19.05
N SER A 245 27.14 0.53 -19.50
CA SER A 245 28.16 -0.44 -19.08
C SER A 245 28.20 -0.55 -17.55
N PRO A 246 28.35 -1.76 -16.98
CA PRO A 246 28.40 -1.96 -15.52
C PRO A 246 29.40 -1.02 -14.81
N SER A 247 30.50 -0.66 -15.47
CA SER A 247 31.47 0.33 -14.98
C SER A 247 30.88 1.74 -14.78
N ALA A 248 30.01 2.20 -15.68
CA ALA A 248 29.37 3.50 -15.61
C ALA A 248 28.31 3.55 -14.48
N GLU A 249 27.57 2.46 -14.27
CA GLU A 249 26.60 2.37 -13.18
C GLU A 249 27.29 2.27 -11.81
N VAL A 250 28.39 1.51 -11.71
CA VAL A 250 29.26 1.50 -10.52
C VAL A 250 29.82 2.90 -10.25
N GLN A 251 30.29 3.61 -11.27
CA GLN A 251 30.81 4.97 -11.09
C GLN A 251 29.74 5.94 -10.60
N LYS A 252 28.51 5.83 -11.13
CA LYS A 252 27.37 6.67 -10.71
C LYS A 252 26.93 6.36 -9.28
N SER A 253 26.87 5.08 -8.88
CA SER A 253 26.52 4.69 -7.52
C SER A 253 27.61 5.08 -6.52
N MET A 254 28.88 4.94 -6.88
CA MET A 254 30.00 5.40 -6.06
C MET A 254 29.99 6.93 -5.90
N ALA A 255 29.77 7.67 -7.00
CA ALA A 255 29.72 9.13 -6.95
C ALA A 255 28.58 9.66 -6.07
N SER A 256 27.37 9.08 -6.20
CA SER A 256 26.24 9.43 -5.34
C SER A 256 26.48 9.06 -3.88
N THR A 257 27.04 7.87 -3.61
CA THR A 257 27.41 7.46 -2.24
C THR A 257 28.40 8.45 -1.63
N VAL A 258 29.47 8.80 -2.35
CA VAL A 258 30.47 9.79 -1.89
C VAL A 258 29.80 11.15 -1.59
N GLN A 259 28.92 11.62 -2.47
CA GLN A 259 28.20 12.87 -2.28
C GLN A 259 27.29 12.83 -1.04
N HIS A 260 26.55 11.75 -0.84
CA HIS A 260 25.70 11.56 0.33
C HIS A 260 26.52 11.45 1.62
N THR A 261 27.64 10.72 1.60
CA THR A 261 28.56 10.61 2.74
C THR A 261 29.12 11.98 3.12
N MET A 262 29.53 12.79 2.14
CA MET A 262 29.98 14.17 2.40
C MET A 262 28.86 15.03 2.98
N ALA A 263 27.62 14.87 2.52
CA ALA A 263 26.48 15.61 3.07
C ALA A 263 26.22 15.23 4.54
N VAL A 264 26.23 13.93 4.87
CA VAL A 264 26.10 13.45 6.25
C VAL A 264 27.27 13.92 7.11
N GLN A 265 28.48 13.91 6.59
CA GLN A 265 29.65 14.40 7.33
C GLN A 265 29.52 15.90 7.67
N ARG A 266 28.98 16.71 6.76
CA ARG A 266 28.73 18.14 7.04
C ARG A 266 27.67 18.33 8.12
N THR A 267 26.59 17.54 8.10
CA THR A 267 25.56 17.60 9.15
C THR A 267 26.10 17.13 10.51
N LEU A 268 26.98 16.13 10.52
CA LEU A 268 27.64 15.68 11.76
C LEU A 268 28.57 16.77 12.32
N SER A 269 29.32 17.49 11.47
CA SER A 269 30.14 18.63 11.90
C SER A 269 29.29 19.80 12.41
N ALA A 270 28.15 20.09 11.77
CA ALA A 270 27.23 21.11 12.24
C ALA A 270 26.63 20.75 13.62
N LEU A 271 26.26 19.48 13.82
CA LEU A 271 25.71 18.99 15.09
C LEU A 271 26.66 19.21 16.28
N SER A 272 27.97 19.03 16.09
CA SER A 272 28.95 19.29 17.16
C SER A 272 29.10 20.78 17.51
N GLU A 273 28.66 21.67 16.62
CA GLU A 273 28.72 23.12 16.78
C GLU A 273 27.36 23.72 17.16
N ASP A 274 26.31 22.91 17.36
CA ASP A 274 24.99 23.43 17.70
C ASP A 274 24.96 24.10 19.07
N TYR A 275 24.21 25.21 19.15
CA TYR A 275 24.04 26.03 20.36
C TYR A 275 22.59 26.14 20.83
N THR A 276 21.66 25.41 20.19
CA THR A 276 20.23 25.43 20.53
C THR A 276 19.62 24.04 20.42
N PRO A 277 18.63 23.68 21.28
CA PRO A 277 17.92 22.40 21.17
C PRO A 277 17.22 22.22 19.82
N GLU A 278 16.74 23.29 19.19
CA GLU A 278 16.04 23.22 17.91
C GLU A 278 16.97 22.93 16.73
N SER A 279 18.17 23.52 16.70
CA SER A 279 19.17 23.21 15.68
C SER A 279 19.72 21.81 15.88
N TYR A 280 19.99 21.43 17.13
CA TYR A 280 20.40 20.07 17.50
C TYR A 280 19.39 19.02 17.07
N ALA A 281 18.11 19.20 17.41
CA ALA A 281 17.06 18.26 17.05
C ALA A 281 16.97 18.08 15.53
N ARG A 282 17.04 19.19 14.79
CA ARG A 282 17.01 19.20 13.32
C ARG A 282 18.20 18.46 12.73
N ASP A 283 19.41 18.69 13.24
CA ASP A 283 20.62 18.11 12.67
C ASP A 283 20.76 16.62 12.98
N VAL A 284 20.34 16.15 14.17
CA VAL A 284 20.18 14.72 14.44
C VAL A 284 19.21 14.07 13.46
N LEU A 285 18.05 14.68 13.22
CA LEU A 285 17.06 14.17 12.24
C LEU A 285 17.63 14.16 10.81
N ASN A 286 18.36 15.20 10.42
CA ASN A 286 19.03 15.28 9.12
C ASN A 286 20.08 14.18 8.96
N VAL A 287 20.86 13.87 10.01
CA VAL A 287 21.81 12.76 10.00
C VAL A 287 21.07 11.43 9.79
N VAL A 288 20.00 11.17 10.54
CA VAL A 288 19.22 9.92 10.41
C VAL A 288 18.60 9.77 9.02
N ASN A 289 18.04 10.84 8.45
CA ASN A 289 17.54 10.84 7.08
C ASN A 289 18.66 10.68 6.05
N GLY A 290 19.82 11.30 6.28
CA GLY A 290 20.99 11.19 5.42
C GLY A 290 21.58 9.78 5.38
N LEU A 291 21.59 9.07 6.51
CA LEU A 291 22.01 7.65 6.56
C LEU A 291 21.16 6.77 5.65
N GLN A 292 19.87 7.07 5.51
CA GLN A 292 18.99 6.34 4.61
C GLN A 292 19.33 6.57 3.12
N LEU A 293 20.05 7.63 2.78
CA LEU A 293 20.53 7.93 1.42
C LEU A 293 21.94 7.37 1.17
N VAL A 294 22.80 7.39 2.19
CA VAL A 294 24.18 6.88 2.09
C VAL A 294 24.20 5.36 1.90
N ILE A 295 23.31 4.65 2.59
CA ILE A 295 23.25 3.18 2.58
C ILE A 295 22.18 2.74 1.57
N PRO A 296 22.57 2.23 0.38
CA PRO A 296 21.58 1.98 -0.69
C PRO A 296 20.68 0.77 -0.41
N SER A 297 21.23 -0.26 0.26
CA SER A 297 20.50 -1.49 0.60
C SER A 297 19.55 -1.23 1.77
N PRO A 298 18.24 -1.48 1.62
CA PRO A 298 17.29 -1.41 2.73
C PRO A 298 17.64 -2.35 3.88
N ALA A 299 18.19 -3.54 3.60
CA ALA A 299 18.58 -4.50 4.63
C ALA A 299 19.78 -3.98 5.44
N ASP A 300 20.77 -3.38 4.78
CA ASP A 300 21.93 -2.78 5.45
C ASP A 300 21.51 -1.55 6.26
N ARG A 301 20.52 -0.78 5.78
CA ARG A 301 19.92 0.33 6.56
C ARG A 301 19.30 -0.16 7.85
N VAL A 302 18.53 -1.25 7.80
CA VAL A 302 17.94 -1.85 9.01
C VAL A 302 19.03 -2.22 10.00
N GLN A 303 20.08 -2.92 9.56
CA GLN A 303 21.19 -3.33 10.44
C GLN A 303 21.93 -2.12 11.04
N ALA A 304 22.25 -1.12 10.21
CA ALA A 304 22.91 0.10 10.67
C ALA A 304 22.08 0.87 11.69
N LEU A 305 20.79 1.05 11.42
CA LEU A 305 19.87 1.78 12.31
C LEU A 305 19.56 0.98 13.57
N GLN A 306 19.54 -0.35 13.51
CA GLN A 306 19.42 -1.23 14.68
C GLN A 306 20.61 -1.03 15.63
N ILE A 307 21.85 -1.00 15.10
CA ILE A 307 23.05 -0.72 15.90
C ILE A 307 22.95 0.64 16.57
N LEU A 308 22.50 1.67 15.83
CA LEU A 308 22.38 3.03 16.37
C LEU A 308 21.23 3.19 17.37
N SER A 309 20.17 2.39 17.26
CA SER A 309 19.07 2.36 18.23
C SER A 309 19.48 1.80 19.59
N GLY A 310 20.61 1.07 19.65
CA GLY A 310 21.23 0.62 20.90
C GLY A 310 22.28 1.59 21.46
N PHE A 311 22.32 2.84 21.00
CA PHE A 311 23.27 3.84 21.50
C PHE A 311 23.03 4.13 22.99
N THR A 312 24.13 4.26 23.73
CA THR A 312 24.16 4.69 25.13
C THR A 312 25.27 5.72 25.30
N ASP A 313 25.07 6.73 26.15
CA ASP A 313 26.14 7.66 26.51
C ASP A 313 27.18 6.93 27.39
N PRO A 314 28.44 6.78 26.93
CA PRO A 314 29.46 6.09 27.71
C PRO A 314 30.05 6.96 28.83
N GLN A 315 29.72 8.26 28.88
CA GLN A 315 30.24 9.15 29.92
C GLN A 315 29.49 8.97 31.23
N TRP A 316 30.25 9.00 32.32
CA TRP A 316 29.68 9.18 33.64
C TRP A 316 29.33 10.66 33.84
N HIS A 317 28.06 10.93 34.16
CA HIS A 317 27.59 12.25 34.54
C HIS A 317 27.26 12.27 36.05
N PRO A 318 27.56 13.35 36.78
CA PRO A 318 27.10 13.51 38.15
C PRO A 318 25.57 13.51 38.24
N PRO A 319 24.96 12.92 39.29
CA PRO A 319 23.52 12.94 39.47
C PRO A 319 22.97 14.37 39.47
N GLY A 320 22.02 14.65 38.58
CA GLY A 320 21.39 15.97 38.46
C GLY A 320 21.01 16.32 37.02
N GLY A 321 21.22 17.59 36.65
CA GLY A 321 20.82 18.09 35.33
C GLY A 321 21.59 17.47 34.16
N GLU A 322 22.89 17.19 34.33
CA GLU A 322 23.71 16.62 33.25
C GLU A 322 23.27 15.19 32.89
N THR A 323 23.02 14.33 33.89
CA THR A 323 22.43 12.99 33.65
C THR A 323 21.08 13.09 32.94
N GLN A 324 20.21 14.00 33.37
CA GLN A 324 18.88 14.16 32.78
C GLN A 324 18.97 14.61 31.31
N VAL A 325 19.84 15.57 31.00
CA VAL A 325 20.05 16.04 29.63
C VAL A 325 20.61 14.93 28.74
N SER A 326 21.59 14.16 29.24
CA SER A 326 22.13 13.01 28.50
C SER A 326 21.05 11.96 28.23
N ASP A 327 20.24 11.59 29.23
CA ASP A 327 19.16 10.61 29.09
C ASP A 327 18.11 11.04 28.05
N ILE A 328 17.67 12.30 28.10
CA ILE A 328 16.74 12.89 27.12
C ILE A 328 17.33 12.81 25.70
N THR A 329 18.63 13.11 25.58
CA THR A 329 19.34 13.13 24.29
C THR A 329 19.51 11.74 23.70
N VAL A 330 19.93 10.78 24.53
CA VAL A 330 20.05 9.37 24.13
C VAL A 330 18.69 8.83 23.73
N ARG A 331 17.64 9.10 24.51
CA ARG A 331 16.26 8.71 24.17
C ARG A 331 15.84 9.26 22.82
N TYR A 332 16.05 10.56 22.57
CA TYR A 332 15.73 11.17 21.28
C TYR A 332 16.46 10.50 20.10
N MET A 333 17.77 10.26 20.22
CA MET A 333 18.57 9.61 19.16
C MET A 333 18.14 8.16 18.91
N THR A 334 17.87 7.40 19.97
CA THR A 334 17.49 5.98 19.88
C THR A 334 16.07 5.83 19.31
N ILE A 335 15.12 6.68 19.70
CA ILE A 335 13.76 6.70 19.13
C ILE A 335 13.78 7.07 17.64
N LEU A 336 14.57 8.08 17.24
CA LEU A 336 14.70 8.43 15.83
C LEU A 336 15.31 7.30 15.01
N THR A 337 16.37 6.67 15.50
CA THR A 337 17.01 5.58 14.76
C THR A 337 16.12 4.34 14.69
N ALA A 338 15.38 4.01 15.75
CA ALA A 338 14.39 2.93 15.75
C ALA A 338 13.25 3.17 14.76
N GLY A 339 12.69 4.39 14.73
CA GLY A 339 11.62 4.72 13.79
C GLY A 339 12.09 4.75 12.33
N ALA A 340 13.29 5.26 12.06
CA ALA A 340 13.91 5.19 10.74
C ALA A 340 14.20 3.74 10.33
N MET A 341 14.55 2.87 11.28
CA MET A 341 14.75 1.45 11.02
C MET A 341 13.47 0.77 10.55
N ALA A 342 12.32 1.10 11.16
CA ALA A 342 11.01 0.61 10.73
C ALA A 342 10.65 1.08 9.31
N ALA A 343 10.93 2.35 8.99
CA ALA A 343 10.79 2.88 7.63
C ALA A 343 11.71 2.16 6.62
N ALA A 344 12.95 1.87 6.99
CA ALA A 344 13.85 1.09 6.16
C ALA A 344 13.38 -0.37 5.96
N ALA A 345 12.84 -0.99 7.02
CA ALA A 345 12.31 -2.35 7.00
C ALA A 345 11.14 -2.51 6.02
N ALA A 346 10.29 -1.48 5.89
CA ALA A 346 9.20 -1.45 4.91
C ALA A 346 9.68 -1.66 3.46
N LEU A 347 10.93 -1.28 3.16
CA LEU A 347 11.54 -1.33 1.84
C LEU A 347 12.43 -2.57 1.62
N VAL A 348 12.64 -3.42 2.63
CA VAL A 348 13.47 -4.62 2.51
C VAL A 348 12.84 -5.63 1.55
N PRO A 349 13.54 -6.12 0.51
CA PRO A 349 13.06 -7.23 -0.30
C PRO A 349 13.09 -8.51 0.54
N LEU A 350 11.93 -9.17 0.68
CA LEU A 350 11.77 -10.38 1.47
C LEU A 350 11.83 -11.59 0.54
N ARG A 351 12.72 -12.55 0.85
CA ARG A 351 12.98 -13.73 -0.01
C ARG A 351 12.30 -15.00 0.49
N SER A 352 12.02 -15.08 1.79
CA SER A 352 11.38 -16.23 2.42
C SER A 352 10.54 -15.82 3.62
N TYR A 353 9.63 -16.71 4.04
CA TYR A 353 8.86 -16.52 5.27
C TYR A 353 9.77 -16.34 6.49
N ASP A 354 10.86 -17.10 6.59
CA ASP A 354 11.78 -17.03 7.73
C ASP A 354 12.55 -15.70 7.79
N ASP A 355 12.93 -15.16 6.63
CA ASP A 355 13.53 -13.82 6.55
C ASP A 355 12.54 -12.73 6.98
N ALA A 356 11.27 -12.87 6.57
CA ALA A 356 10.20 -11.96 6.97
C ALA A 356 9.96 -12.02 8.48
N MET A 357 9.94 -13.22 9.07
CA MET A 357 9.77 -13.39 10.51
C MET A 357 10.95 -12.81 11.30
N THR A 358 12.18 -13.04 10.84
CA THR A 358 13.40 -12.50 11.47
C THR A 358 13.38 -10.96 11.45
N LEU A 359 13.03 -10.37 10.30
CA LEU A 359 12.91 -8.92 10.19
C LEU A 359 11.80 -8.37 11.11
N LEU A 360 10.66 -9.06 11.17
CA LEU A 360 9.54 -8.68 12.04
C LEU A 360 9.96 -8.69 13.52
N MET A 361 10.64 -9.75 13.98
CA MET A 361 11.16 -9.82 15.36
C MET A 361 12.10 -8.65 15.67
N ASN A 362 13.10 -8.41 14.81
CA ASN A 362 14.05 -7.32 15.01
C ASN A 362 13.37 -5.94 15.07
N VAL A 363 12.40 -5.69 14.18
CA VAL A 363 11.64 -4.43 14.15
C VAL A 363 10.71 -4.31 15.36
N SER A 364 10.10 -5.41 15.80
CA SER A 364 9.27 -5.41 17.01
C SER A 364 10.10 -5.07 18.23
N ASP A 365 11.20 -5.79 18.46
CA ASP A 365 12.03 -5.64 19.66
C ASP A 365 12.59 -4.22 19.81
N THR A 366 13.04 -3.63 18.70
CA THR A 366 13.58 -2.26 18.67
C THR A 366 12.51 -1.19 18.89
N LEU A 367 11.32 -1.33 18.28
CA LEU A 367 10.21 -0.41 18.52
C LEU A 367 9.63 -0.58 19.93
N ASP A 368 9.59 -1.81 20.45
CA ASP A 368 9.13 -2.10 21.81
C ASP A 368 10.06 -1.45 22.84
N ASN A 369 11.39 -1.48 22.63
CA ASN A 369 12.34 -0.75 23.47
C ASN A 369 12.14 0.78 23.40
N ALA A 370 11.90 1.33 22.19
CA ALA A 370 11.61 2.76 22.02
C ALA A 370 10.30 3.18 22.71
N MET A 371 9.27 2.34 22.61
CA MET A 371 7.98 2.55 23.30
C MET A 371 8.13 2.45 24.81
N LEU A 372 8.93 1.52 25.33
CA LEU A 372 9.23 1.43 26.76
C LEU A 372 9.93 2.70 27.25
N ALA A 373 10.94 3.20 26.54
CA ALA A 373 11.64 4.43 26.91
C ALA A 373 10.71 5.66 26.94
N ALA A 374 9.80 5.77 25.96
CA ALA A 374 8.79 6.83 25.95
C ALA A 374 7.78 6.69 27.10
N GLY A 375 7.34 5.45 27.38
CA GLY A 375 6.42 5.15 28.49
C GLY A 375 7.02 5.43 29.86
N ASP A 376 8.26 5.01 30.10
CA ASP A 376 8.99 5.28 31.36
C ASP A 376 9.21 6.78 31.61
N SER A 377 9.26 7.58 30.53
CA SER A 377 9.39 9.04 30.57
C SER A 377 8.04 9.77 30.65
N GLY A 378 6.91 9.05 30.52
CA GLY A 378 5.56 9.63 30.54
C GLY A 378 5.18 10.40 29.27
N GLU A 379 5.82 10.09 28.14
CA GLU A 379 5.64 10.79 26.86
C GLU A 379 4.47 10.19 26.05
N ASP A 380 3.23 10.38 26.52
CA ASP A 380 2.03 9.70 25.99
C ASP A 380 1.84 9.85 24.47
N ARG A 381 2.06 11.06 23.93
CA ARG A 381 1.90 11.32 22.49
C ARG A 381 2.98 10.64 21.65
N LEU A 382 4.22 10.61 22.15
CA LEU A 382 5.30 9.92 21.48
C LEU A 382 5.08 8.40 21.49
N TYR A 383 4.60 7.87 22.62
CA TYR A 383 4.18 6.49 22.74
C TYR A 383 3.07 6.13 21.73
N GLU A 384 2.04 6.97 21.61
CA GLU A 384 0.94 6.76 20.65
C GLU A 384 1.46 6.77 19.19
N ALA A 385 2.32 7.73 18.84
CA ALA A 385 2.94 7.79 17.52
C ALA A 385 3.77 6.54 17.21
N LEU A 386 4.55 6.04 18.18
CA LEU A 386 5.33 4.81 18.06
C LEU A 386 4.43 3.57 17.92
N MET A 387 3.32 3.50 18.66
CA MET A 387 2.34 2.43 18.55
C MET A 387 1.72 2.37 17.14
N ILE A 388 1.39 3.52 16.56
CA ILE A 388 0.87 3.61 15.19
C ILE A 388 1.92 3.13 14.19
N LEU A 389 3.17 3.60 14.31
CA LEU A 389 4.28 3.17 13.46
C LEU A 389 4.49 1.65 13.56
N ARG A 390 4.53 1.10 14.78
CA ARG A 390 4.67 -0.33 15.04
C ARG A 390 3.55 -1.13 14.39
N THR A 391 2.31 -0.72 14.58
CA THR A 391 1.13 -1.40 14.01
C THR A 391 1.20 -1.44 12.49
N ASN A 392 1.49 -0.29 11.86
CA ASN A 392 1.59 -0.19 10.40
C ASN A 392 2.75 -1.02 9.85
N THR A 393 3.89 -1.02 10.53
CA THR A 393 5.08 -1.77 10.09
C THR A 393 4.88 -3.27 10.23
N ILE A 394 4.32 -3.74 11.35
CA ILE A 394 4.03 -5.17 11.57
C ILE A 394 2.97 -5.65 10.57
N SER A 395 1.88 -4.90 10.39
CA SER A 395 0.83 -5.26 9.42
C SER A 395 1.39 -5.38 8.00
N LEU A 396 2.27 -4.46 7.60
CA LEU A 396 2.96 -4.52 6.32
C LEU A 396 3.82 -5.78 6.20
N LEU A 397 4.71 -6.02 7.18
CA LEU A 397 5.65 -7.15 7.13
C LEU A 397 4.92 -8.50 7.20
N GLN A 398 3.85 -8.62 7.98
CA GLN A 398 3.00 -9.82 8.04
C GLN A 398 2.33 -10.08 6.69
N THR A 399 1.75 -9.05 6.07
CA THR A 399 1.09 -9.18 4.76
C THR A 399 2.08 -9.59 3.68
N ARG A 400 3.30 -9.01 3.70
CA ARG A 400 4.35 -9.37 2.75
C ARG A 400 4.92 -10.77 3.03
N GLY A 401 5.07 -11.15 4.29
CA GLY A 401 5.58 -12.46 4.71
C GLY A 401 4.61 -13.62 4.46
N ALA A 402 3.30 -13.39 4.60
CA ALA A 402 2.26 -14.41 4.42
C ALA A 402 2.22 -15.01 3.00
N ASN A 403 2.69 -14.26 2.00
CA ASN A 403 2.73 -14.70 0.60
C ASN A 403 4.06 -15.39 0.22
N LEU A 404 5.00 -15.55 1.16
CA LEU A 404 6.31 -16.16 0.89
C LEU A 404 6.34 -17.62 1.31
N ALA A 405 7.01 -18.43 0.51
CA ALA A 405 7.27 -19.83 0.85
C ALA A 405 8.24 -19.93 2.05
N PRO A 406 8.04 -20.91 2.96
CA PRO A 406 9.00 -21.20 4.01
C PRO A 406 10.24 -21.94 3.49
N VAL A 407 11.32 -21.91 4.26
CA VAL A 407 12.57 -22.59 3.91
C VAL A 407 12.59 -24.00 4.48
N VAL A 408 12.82 -24.99 3.62
CA VAL A 408 12.96 -26.40 4.00
C VAL A 408 14.38 -26.88 3.72
N VAL A 409 14.90 -27.76 4.57
CA VAL A 409 16.19 -28.42 4.35
C VAL A 409 15.97 -29.67 3.51
N GLN A 410 16.67 -29.78 2.39
CA GLN A 410 16.59 -30.94 1.51
C GLN A 410 17.94 -31.65 1.39
N HIS A 411 17.87 -32.98 1.32
CA HIS A 411 19.02 -33.85 1.21
C HIS A 411 19.06 -34.54 -0.15
N PHE A 412 20.24 -34.52 -0.77
CA PHE A 412 20.55 -35.17 -2.05
C PHE A 412 21.63 -36.23 -1.84
N ASN A 413 21.51 -37.33 -2.59
CA ASN A 413 22.48 -38.43 -2.54
C ASN A 413 23.79 -38.13 -3.29
N ALA A 414 23.84 -37.09 -4.10
CA ALA A 414 25.00 -36.66 -4.87
C ALA A 414 25.08 -35.12 -4.97
N THR A 415 26.26 -34.60 -5.27
CA THR A 415 26.45 -33.19 -5.64
C THR A 415 25.93 -32.98 -7.06
N LEU A 416 24.94 -32.10 -7.21
CA LEU A 416 24.27 -31.84 -8.48
C LEU A 416 24.46 -30.38 -8.90
N PRO A 417 24.43 -30.05 -10.21
CA PRO A 417 24.49 -28.66 -10.66
C PRO A 417 23.27 -27.87 -10.20
N ALA A 418 23.47 -26.59 -9.85
CA ALA A 418 22.40 -25.68 -9.44
C ALA A 418 21.27 -25.58 -10.48
N LEU A 419 21.62 -25.53 -11.77
CA LEU A 419 20.64 -25.50 -12.87
C LEU A 419 19.74 -26.75 -12.89
N TYR A 420 20.33 -27.92 -12.64
CA TYR A 420 19.58 -29.16 -12.56
C TYR A 420 18.66 -29.18 -11.33
N LEU A 421 19.17 -28.72 -10.18
CA LEU A 421 18.38 -28.64 -8.96
C LEU A 421 17.24 -27.62 -9.08
N ALA A 422 17.46 -26.45 -9.66
CA ALA A 422 16.43 -25.44 -9.87
C ALA A 422 15.29 -25.98 -10.74
N SER A 423 15.62 -26.61 -11.88
CA SER A 423 14.63 -27.27 -12.74
C SER A 423 13.90 -28.42 -12.05
N ARG A 424 14.56 -29.16 -11.16
CA ARG A 424 13.94 -30.29 -10.44
C ARG A 424 13.03 -29.83 -9.30
N LEU A 425 13.42 -28.79 -8.58
CA LEU A 425 12.72 -28.34 -7.37
C LEU A 425 11.62 -27.34 -7.67
N TYR A 426 11.92 -26.36 -8.52
CA TYR A 426 11.02 -25.24 -8.79
C TYR A 426 10.38 -25.33 -10.16
N GLN A 427 10.72 -26.35 -10.97
CA GLN A 427 10.33 -26.45 -12.38
C GLN A 427 10.74 -25.21 -13.20
N ASP A 428 11.72 -24.45 -12.71
CA ASP A 428 12.17 -23.20 -13.31
C ASP A 428 13.70 -23.11 -13.25
N ALA A 429 14.32 -23.14 -14.42
CA ALA A 429 15.76 -22.98 -14.59
C ALA A 429 16.25 -21.56 -14.24
N GLY A 430 15.38 -20.55 -14.33
CA GLY A 430 15.70 -19.16 -13.99
C GLY A 430 16.05 -18.95 -12.52
N ARG A 431 15.62 -19.86 -11.63
CA ARG A 431 15.86 -19.79 -10.18
C ARG A 431 17.19 -20.37 -9.72
N THR A 432 18.09 -20.63 -10.67
CA THR A 432 19.45 -21.13 -10.39
C THR A 432 20.23 -20.18 -9.49
N ASP A 433 20.12 -18.88 -9.72
CA ASP A 433 20.86 -17.88 -8.95
C ASP A 433 20.32 -17.77 -7.52
N GLU A 434 19.00 -17.82 -7.33
CA GLU A 434 18.38 -17.86 -5.99
C GLU A 434 18.86 -19.08 -5.18
N LEU A 435 18.92 -20.25 -5.81
CA LEU A 435 19.39 -21.48 -5.17
C LEU A 435 20.88 -21.39 -4.81
N THR A 436 21.68 -20.82 -5.70
CA THR A 436 23.13 -20.61 -5.50
C THR A 436 23.39 -19.63 -4.37
N ASP A 437 22.67 -18.52 -4.33
CA ASP A 437 22.75 -17.50 -3.28
C ASP A 437 22.45 -18.07 -1.91
N ARG A 438 21.44 -18.96 -1.82
CA ARG A 438 21.00 -19.52 -0.54
C ARG A 438 21.89 -20.66 -0.05
N ALA A 439 22.36 -21.51 -0.96
CA ALA A 439 23.26 -22.60 -0.60
C ALA A 439 24.72 -22.15 -0.42
N ARG A 440 25.11 -20.98 -0.97
CA ARG A 440 26.47 -20.44 -1.01
C ARG A 440 27.53 -21.52 -1.32
N PRO A 441 27.37 -22.26 -2.43
CA PRO A 441 28.30 -23.33 -2.78
C PRO A 441 29.66 -22.74 -3.17
N VAL A 442 30.73 -23.55 -3.03
CA VAL A 442 32.05 -23.19 -3.58
C VAL A 442 31.97 -22.96 -5.09
N HIS A 443 31.16 -23.77 -5.78
CA HIS A 443 30.90 -23.63 -7.21
C HIS A 443 29.48 -24.07 -7.57
N PRO A 444 28.73 -23.34 -8.41
CA PRO A 444 27.33 -23.67 -8.76
C PRO A 444 27.12 -25.04 -9.42
N ALA A 445 28.14 -25.59 -10.08
CA ALA A 445 28.08 -26.94 -10.65
C ALA A 445 28.15 -28.07 -9.59
N PHE A 446 28.55 -27.74 -8.36
CA PHE A 446 28.77 -28.68 -7.27
C PHE A 446 28.02 -28.21 -6.01
N MET A 447 26.69 -28.27 -6.07
CA MET A 447 25.85 -27.90 -4.93
C MET A 447 26.07 -28.88 -3.76
N PRO A 448 26.03 -28.39 -2.50
CA PRO A 448 26.16 -29.23 -1.33
C PRO A 448 25.02 -30.25 -1.27
N ARG A 449 25.28 -31.41 -0.66
CA ARG A 449 24.29 -32.50 -0.54
C ARG A 449 23.14 -32.15 0.40
N THR A 450 23.34 -31.20 1.30
CA THR A 450 22.31 -30.66 2.18
C THR A 450 22.22 -29.17 1.89
N LEU A 451 21.06 -28.69 1.48
CA LEU A 451 20.83 -27.27 1.26
C LEU A 451 19.42 -26.84 1.65
N LYS A 452 19.28 -25.54 1.91
CA LYS A 452 18.02 -24.87 2.21
C LYS A 452 17.33 -24.45 0.91
N VAL A 453 16.09 -24.86 0.71
CA VAL A 453 15.26 -24.65 -0.49
C VAL A 453 13.91 -24.06 -0.11
N LEU A 454 13.18 -23.43 -1.02
CA LEU A 454 11.83 -22.93 -0.73
C LEU A 454 10.88 -24.12 -0.87
N SER A 455 9.91 -24.26 0.04
CA SER A 455 8.84 -25.23 -0.16
C SER A 455 7.78 -24.61 -1.04
N GLU A 456 7.77 -24.98 -2.31
CA GLU A 456 6.73 -24.62 -3.27
C GLU A 456 6.03 -25.86 -3.80
#